data_AF-A0A258V7I2-F1
#
_entry.id   AF-A0A258V7I2-F1
#
_cell.length_a   1.000
_cell.length_b   1.000
_cell.length_c   1.000
_cell.angle_alpha   90.00
_cell.angle_beta   90.00
_cell.angle_gamma   90.00
#
_symmetry.space_group_name_H-M   'P 1'
#
loop_
_entity.id
_entity.type
_entity.pdbx_description
1 polymer ?
#
loop_
_entity_poly.entity_id
_entity_poly.type
_entity_poly.pdbx_seq_one_letter_code
_entity_poly.pdbx_strand_id
1 'polypeptide(L)' 'MNSVSTSSKIKVGVVGARGYSGQELCRLLTQHSGVELAAIFYNEGKPFTLWNQFPEIERLAK' A
#
# COMPACT_ATOMS: atom_id res chain seq x y z
N MET A 1 18.91 29.65 1.47
CA MET A 1 19.02 28.26 0.97
C MET A 1 17.84 27.48 1.56
N ASN A 2 16.74 27.34 0.84
CA ASN A 2 15.56 26.62 1.34
C ASN A 2 15.42 25.31 0.56
N SER A 3 15.93 24.22 1.12
CA SER A 3 15.68 22.86 0.61
C SER A 3 14.35 22.36 1.18
N VAL A 4 13.24 22.71 0.51
CA VAL A 4 11.97 22.02 0.75
C VAL A 4 12.00 20.72 -0.05
N SER A 5 12.57 19.66 0.52
CA SER A 5 12.36 18.30 0.00
C SER A 5 11.05 17.76 0.56
N THR A 6 9.94 18.20 -0.01
CA THR A 6 8.65 17.51 0.11
C THR A 6 8.74 16.18 -0.64
N SER A 7 9.49 15.22 -0.11
CA SER A 7 9.40 13.84 -0.61
C SER A 7 8.12 13.25 -0.02
N SER A 8 6.98 13.58 -0.61
CA SER A 8 5.72 12.97 -0.24
C SER A 8 5.83 11.48 -0.55
N LYS A 9 5.73 10.65 0.48
CA LYS A 9 5.82 9.20 0.33
C LYS A 9 4.78 8.71 -0.67
N ILE A 10 5.18 7.78 -1.53
CA ILE A 10 4.27 7.12 -2.47
C ILE A 10 3.41 6.15 -1.67
N LYS A 11 2.09 6.29 -1.78
CA LYS A 11 1.13 5.38 -1.14
C LYS A 11 0.95 4.14 -1.97
N VAL A 12 1.19 2.97 -1.38
CA VAL A 12 1.16 1.68 -2.07
C VAL A 12 0.14 0.74 -1.41
N GLY A 13 -0.63 0.03 -2.25
CA GLY A 13 -1.47 -1.09 -1.84
C GLY A 13 -0.94 -2.42 -2.37
N VAL A 14 -0.98 -3.48 -1.57
CA VAL A 14 -0.53 -4.83 -1.94
C VAL A 14 -1.70 -5.80 -1.95
N VAL A 15 -2.04 -6.35 -3.13
CA VAL A 15 -3.01 -7.43 -3.28
C VAL A 15 -2.28 -8.78 -3.30
N GLY A 16 -2.81 -9.76 -2.57
CA GLY A 16 -2.16 -11.07 -2.45
C GLY A 16 -1.05 -11.10 -1.40
N ALA A 17 -1.13 -10.22 -0.40
CA ALA A 17 -0.12 -10.09 0.65
C ALA A 17 0.09 -11.35 1.51
N ARG A 18 -0.83 -12.32 1.44
CA ARG A 18 -0.67 -13.64 2.08
C ARG A 18 0.32 -14.55 1.36
N GLY A 19 0.50 -14.41 0.05
CA GLY A 19 1.47 -15.21 -0.69
C GLY A 19 2.90 -14.83 -0.30
N TYR A 20 3.85 -15.76 -0.46
CA TYR A 20 5.25 -15.53 -0.08
C TYR A 20 5.83 -14.25 -0.71
N SER A 21 5.57 -14.02 -2.00
CA SER A 21 5.99 -12.79 -2.68
C SER A 21 5.32 -11.54 -2.10
N GLY A 22 4.05 -11.64 -1.71
CA GLY A 22 3.31 -10.54 -1.10
C GLY A 22 3.84 -10.17 0.29
N GLN A 23 4.20 -11.18 1.09
CA GLN A 23 4.81 -10.97 2.41
C GLN A 23 6.18 -10.31 2.29
N GLU A 24 7.04 -10.79 1.39
CA GLU A 24 8.37 -10.21 1.15
C GLU A 24 8.29 -8.80 0.57
N LEU A 25 7.33 -8.55 -0.33
CA LEU A 25 7.07 -7.21 -0.82
C LEU A 25 6.67 -6.26 0.32
N CYS A 26 5.75 -6.66 1.20
CA CYS A 26 5.37 -5.87 2.37
C CYS A 26 6.59 -5.61 3.28
N ARG A 27 7.43 -6.62 3.54
CA ARG A 27 8.65 -6.49 4.33
C ARG A 27 9.59 -5.42 3.75
N LEU A 28 9.80 -5.42 2.44
CA LEU A 28 10.65 -4.41 1.78
C LEU A 28 10.02 -3.02 1.83
N LEU A 29 8.72 -2.89 1.52
CA LEU A 29 8.04 -1.59 1.46
C LEU A 29 7.95 -0.91 2.84
N THR A 30 7.81 -1.68 3.92
CA THR A 30 7.77 -1.12 5.29
C THR A 30 9.09 -0.47 5.73
N GLN A 31 10.22 -0.83 5.11
CA GLN A 31 11.53 -0.25 5.39
C GLN A 31 11.92 0.86 4.40
N HIS A 32 11.13 1.06 3.34
CA HIS A 32 11.48 1.98 2.26
C HIS A 32 11.10 3.43 2.61
N SER A 33 12.08 4.32 2.69
CA SER A 33 11.90 5.71 3.13
C SER A 33 10.94 6.53 2.25
N GLY A 34 10.88 6.22 0.95
CA GLY A 34 10.02 6.91 -0.02
C GLY A 34 8.60 6.35 -0.17
N VAL A 35 8.22 5.33 0.62
CA VAL A 35 6.92 4.65 0.47
C VAL A 35 6.16 4.60 1.79
N GLU A 36 4.84 4.64 1.69
CA GLU A 36 3.89 4.33 2.75
C GLU A 36 3.04 3.12 2.30
N LEU A 37 3.12 2.01 3.04
CA LEU A 37 2.26 0.85 2.79
C LEU A 37 0.86 1.17 3.32
N ALA A 38 0.02 1.70 2.43
CA ALA A 38 -1.30 2.21 2.75
C ALA A 38 -2.35 1.09 2.79
N ALA A 39 -2.17 0.00 2.03
CA ALA A 39 -3.17 -1.05 1.93
C ALA A 39 -2.61 -2.46 1.76
N ILE A 40 -3.29 -3.44 2.36
CA ILE A 40 -2.92 -4.86 2.29
C ILE A 40 -4.20 -5.69 2.10
N PHE A 41 -4.24 -6.53 1.07
CA PHE A 41 -5.37 -7.40 0.74
C PHE A 41 -4.97 -8.87 0.68
N TYR A 42 -5.84 -9.73 1.18
CA TYR A 42 -5.80 -11.18 1.04
C TYR A 42 -7.16 -11.63 0.50
N ASN A 43 -7.14 -12.59 -0.43
CA ASN A 43 -8.24 -13.14 -1.23
C ASN A 43 -9.68 -12.61 -1.00
N GLU A 44 -10.36 -12.26 -2.11
CA GLU A 44 -11.80 -11.98 -2.22
C GLU A 44 -12.34 -10.86 -1.33
N GLY A 45 -12.08 -9.61 -1.75
CA GLY A 45 -13.06 -8.53 -1.64
C GLY A 45 -13.34 -7.93 -0.25
N LYS A 46 -12.56 -8.25 0.80
CA LYS A 46 -12.73 -7.61 2.13
C LYS A 46 -11.41 -7.07 2.72
N PRO A 47 -10.91 -5.90 2.28
CA PRO A 47 -10.01 -5.09 3.09
C PRO A 47 -10.66 -4.74 4.45
N PHE A 48 -9.93 -5.01 5.52
CA PHE A 48 -10.41 -4.77 6.89
C PHE A 48 -10.34 -3.29 7.32
N THR A 49 -9.75 -2.39 6.53
CA THR A 49 -9.39 -1.04 7.05
C THR A 49 -9.53 0.15 6.09
N LEU A 50 -9.87 -0.01 4.80
CA LEU A 50 -9.49 1.01 3.80
C LEU A 50 -10.57 1.58 2.88
N TRP A 51 -11.82 1.11 2.93
CA TRP A 51 -12.88 1.59 2.02
C TRP A 51 -13.04 3.12 2.02
N ASN A 52 -12.86 3.75 3.17
CA ASN A 52 -13.02 5.20 3.32
C ASN A 52 -11.78 6.01 2.92
N GLN A 53 -10.60 5.39 2.79
CA GLN A 53 -9.34 6.11 2.58
C GLN A 53 -8.83 6.03 1.14
N PHE A 54 -9.21 5.00 0.37
CA PHE A 54 -8.75 4.82 -1.02
C PHE A 54 -9.85 4.28 -1.95
N PRO A 55 -10.82 5.12 -2.35
CA PRO A 55 -11.93 4.71 -3.23
C PRO A 55 -11.48 4.19 -4.61
N GLU A 56 -10.33 4.62 -5.12
CA GLU A 56 -9.76 4.10 -6.39
C GLU A 56 -9.43 2.60 -6.35
N ILE A 57 -9.14 2.04 -5.17
CA ILE A 57 -8.81 0.61 -5.05
C ILE A 57 -10.06 -0.26 -5.21
N GLU A 58 -11.26 0.25 -4.89
CA GLU A 58 -12.52 -0.45 -5.13
C GLU A 58 -12.73 -0.76 -6.62
N ARG A 59 -12.30 0.15 -7.50
CA ARG A 59 -12.37 -0.03 -8.96
C ARG A 59 -11.46 -1.14 -9.47
N LEU A 60 -10.32 -1.38 -8.82
CA LEU A 60 -9.34 -2.41 -9.22
C LEU A 60 -9.70 -3.81 -8.67
N ALA A 61 -10.63 -3.89 -7.71
CA ALA A 61 -11.06 -5.13 -7.07
C ALA A 61 -12.35 -5.73 -7.68
N LYS A 62 -12.98 -5.03 -8.64
CA LYS A 62 -14.06 -5.56 -9.49
C LYS A 62 -13.48 -6.21 -10.72
#